data_AF-W1XSW7-F1
#
_entry.id   AF-W1XSW7-F1
#
_cell.length_a   1.000
_cell.length_b   1.000
_cell.length_c   1.000
_cell.angle_alpha   90.00
_cell.angle_beta   90.00
_cell.angle_gamma   90.00
#
_symmetry.space_group_name_H-M   'P 1'
#
loop_
_entity.id
_entity.type
_entity.pdbx_description
1 polymer ?
#
loop_
_entity_poly.entity_id
_entity_poly.type
_entity_poly.pdbx_seq_one_letter_code
_entity_poly.pdbx_strand_id
1 'polypeptide(L)'
;TRPVASVGLYIPGGSAPLFSTVLMLATPARIAGCKKVVLCSPPPIADEILYAAQLCGVQDVFNVGGAQAIAALAFGTESVPKVDKIFGPGNAFVTEAKRQVSQRLDGAAIG
;
A
#
# COMPACT_ATOMS: atom_id res chain seq x y z
N THR A 1 -15.64 -12.83 -11.44
CA THR A 1 -14.91 -12.15 -10.35
C THR A 1 -14.80 -10.67 -10.67
N ARG A 2 -15.20 -9.77 -9.76
CA ARG A 2 -15.10 -8.32 -9.96
C ARG A 2 -13.82 -7.83 -9.27
N PRO A 3 -12.91 -7.12 -9.97
CA PRO A 3 -11.70 -6.64 -9.34
C PRO A 3 -12.01 -5.55 -8.31
N VAL A 4 -11.18 -5.50 -7.27
CA VAL A 4 -11.17 -4.38 -6.33
C VAL A 4 -10.80 -3.11 -7.12
N ALA A 5 -11.54 -2.02 -6.93
CA ALA A 5 -11.35 -0.84 -7.76
C ALA A 5 -10.03 -0.12 -7.44
N SER A 6 -9.66 -0.08 -6.15
CA SER A 6 -8.46 0.59 -5.66
C SER A 6 -7.74 -0.22 -4.58
N VAL A 7 -6.42 -0.35 -4.69
CA VAL A 7 -5.58 -1.06 -3.72
C VAL A 7 -4.40 -0.19 -3.27
N GLY A 8 -4.10 -0.27 -1.97
CA GLY A 8 -2.95 0.37 -1.35
C GLY A 8 -1.92 -0.66 -0.93
N LEU A 9 -0.65 -0.43 -1.27
CA LEU A 9 0.46 -1.30 -0.96
C LEU A 9 1.33 -0.63 0.10
N TYR A 10 1.50 -1.27 1.25
CA TYR A 10 2.44 -0.82 2.26
C TYR A 10 3.77 -1.57 2.12
N ILE A 11 4.86 -0.85 1.87
CA ILE A 11 6.21 -1.41 1.78
C ILE A 11 7.03 -0.93 2.98
N PRO A 12 7.42 -1.83 3.90
CA PRO A 12 8.20 -1.43 5.06
C PRO A 12 9.57 -0.89 4.64
N GLY A 13 9.99 0.17 5.32
CA GLY A 13 11.35 0.68 5.24
C GLY A 13 12.30 -0.13 6.14
N GLY A 14 13.60 0.07 5.95
CA GLY A 14 14.65 -0.62 6.70
C GLY A 14 16.00 -0.47 6.00
N SER A 15 17.03 -1.09 6.57
CA SER A 15 18.38 -1.08 6.00
C SER A 15 18.49 -1.85 4.68
N ALA A 16 17.57 -2.78 4.41
CA ALA A 16 17.48 -3.52 3.17
C ALA A 16 16.17 -3.15 2.42
N PRO A 17 16.25 -2.67 1.17
CA PRO A 17 15.06 -2.33 0.40
C PRO A 17 14.31 -3.61 -0.01
N LEU A 18 13.07 -3.77 0.46
CA LEU A 18 12.23 -4.92 0.15
C LEU A 18 11.48 -4.74 -1.18
N PHE A 19 12.22 -4.47 -2.26
CA PHE A 19 11.66 -4.28 -3.60
C PHE A 19 10.92 -5.54 -4.10
N SER A 20 11.30 -6.73 -3.64
CA SER A 20 10.60 -7.99 -3.96
C SER A 20 9.16 -7.99 -3.47
N THR A 21 8.87 -7.33 -2.33
CA THR A 21 7.49 -7.16 -1.84
C THR A 21 6.66 -6.31 -2.79
N VAL A 22 7.27 -5.30 -3.45
CA VAL A 22 6.57 -4.52 -4.49
C VAL A 22 6.14 -5.43 -5.62
N LEU A 23 7.06 -6.26 -6.14
CA LEU A 23 6.77 -7.21 -7.22
C LEU A 23 5.66 -8.19 -6.83
N MET A 24 5.72 -8.74 -5.61
CA MET A 24 4.75 -9.71 -5.09
C MET A 24 3.35 -9.14 -4.88
N LEU A 25 3.21 -7.84 -4.63
CA LEU A 25 1.92 -7.21 -4.37
C LEU A 25 1.34 -6.49 -5.58
N ALA A 26 2.16 -5.73 -6.31
CA ALA A 26 1.71 -4.90 -7.42
C ALA A 26 1.41 -5.73 -8.69
N THR A 27 2.20 -6.78 -8.96
CA THR A 27 1.99 -7.65 -10.11
C THR A 27 0.61 -8.33 -10.10
N PRO A 28 0.17 -9.00 -9.02
CA PRO A 28 -1.17 -9.60 -8.99
C PRO A 28 -2.28 -8.54 -9.00
N ALA A 29 -2.08 -7.37 -8.39
CA ALA A 29 -3.04 -6.26 -8.48
C ALA A 29 -3.25 -5.79 -9.93
N ARG A 30 -2.16 -5.69 -10.69
CA ARG A 30 -2.18 -5.36 -12.13
C ARG A 30 -2.87 -6.45 -12.95
N ILE A 31 -2.52 -7.72 -12.73
CA ILE A 31 -3.13 -8.86 -13.42
C ILE A 31 -4.63 -8.95 -13.13
N ALA A 32 -5.04 -8.66 -11.89
CA ALA A 32 -6.44 -8.61 -11.50
C ALA A 32 -7.21 -7.45 -12.17
N GLY A 33 -6.53 -6.46 -12.74
CA GLY A 33 -7.17 -5.29 -13.35
C GLY A 33 -7.65 -4.25 -12.34
N CYS A 34 -6.95 -4.10 -11.21
CA CYS A 34 -7.24 -3.02 -10.26
C CYS A 34 -7.00 -1.67 -10.95
N LYS A 35 -8.00 -0.77 -10.92
CA LYS A 35 -7.94 0.52 -11.63
C LYS A 35 -6.97 1.51 -11.00
N LYS A 36 -6.79 1.41 -9.68
CA LYS A 36 -5.86 2.24 -8.92
C LYS A 36 -5.02 1.35 -7.99
N VAL A 37 -3.71 1.48 -8.08
CA VAL A 37 -2.67 0.80 -7.30
C VAL A 37 -1.72 1.89 -6.81
N VAL A 38 -1.74 2.16 -5.52
CA VAL A 38 -0.88 3.15 -4.87
C VAL A 38 0.03 2.50 -3.84
N LEU A 39 1.16 3.12 -3.56
CA LEU A 39 2.18 2.58 -2.67
C LEU A 39 2.58 3.61 -1.61
N CYS A 40 2.63 3.18 -0.36
CA CYS A 40 3.19 3.97 0.74
C CYS A 40 4.44 3.28 1.27
N SER A 41 5.50 4.05 1.49
CA SER A 41 6.71 3.57 2.16
C SER A 41 7.33 4.69 3.00
N PRO A 42 7.92 4.38 4.18
CA PRO A 42 8.59 5.38 5.01
C PRO A 42 9.73 6.07 4.23
N PRO A 43 9.84 7.41 4.27
CA PRO A 43 10.94 8.11 3.62
C PRO A 43 12.26 7.94 4.39
N PRO A 44 13.42 8.01 3.70
CA PRO A 44 13.57 8.05 2.24
C PRO A 44 13.26 6.69 1.59
N ILE A 45 12.55 6.71 0.47
CA ILE A 45 12.22 5.49 -0.28
C ILE A 45 13.42 5.13 -1.16
N ALA A 46 13.85 3.87 -1.10
CA ALA A 46 14.97 3.37 -1.89
C ALA A 46 14.65 3.33 -3.39
N ASP A 47 15.66 3.58 -4.24
CA ASP A 47 15.50 3.62 -5.69
C ASP A 47 14.99 2.28 -6.27
N GLU A 48 15.36 1.16 -5.67
CA GLU A 48 14.88 -0.17 -6.09
C GLU A 48 13.37 -0.33 -5.87
N ILE A 49 12.82 0.28 -4.82
CA ILE A 49 11.37 0.28 -4.56
C ILE A 49 10.66 1.14 -5.61
N LEU A 50 11.22 2.32 -5.92
CA LEU A 50 10.67 3.21 -6.95
C LEU A 50 10.69 2.55 -8.33
N TYR A 51 11.81 1.93 -8.69
CA TYR A 51 11.96 1.21 -9.95
C TYR A 51 10.99 0.02 -10.04
N ALA A 52 10.89 -0.80 -8.99
CA ALA A 52 9.94 -1.92 -8.96
C ALA A 52 8.48 -1.45 -9.03
N ALA A 53 8.15 -0.33 -8.38
CA ALA A 53 6.81 0.26 -8.43
C ALA A 53 6.45 0.71 -9.86
N GLN A 54 7.37 1.42 -10.53
CA GLN A 54 7.21 1.83 -11.91
C GLN A 54 7.07 0.62 -12.85
N LEU A 55 7.94 -0.39 -12.70
CA LEU A 55 7.91 -1.61 -13.51
C LEU A 55 6.57 -2.36 -13.39
N CYS A 56 6.01 -2.41 -12.18
CA CYS A 56 4.73 -3.06 -11.91
C CYS A 56 3.51 -2.18 -12.24
N GLY A 57 3.69 -0.92 -12.65
CA GLY A 57 2.61 -0.01 -13.01
C GLY A 57 1.84 0.56 -11.81
N VAL A 58 2.49 0.70 -10.65
CA VAL A 58 1.98 1.52 -9.54
C VAL A 58 1.86 2.97 -10.01
N GLN A 59 0.73 3.64 -9.76
CA GLN A 59 0.50 4.99 -10.29
C GLN A 59 1.04 6.09 -9.38
N ASP A 60 0.88 5.92 -8.07
CA ASP A 60 1.30 6.92 -7.08
C ASP A 60 2.13 6.27 -5.97
N VAL A 61 3.24 6.92 -5.61
CA VAL A 61 4.11 6.52 -4.51
C VAL A 61 4.17 7.65 -3.49
N PHE A 62 3.87 7.35 -2.23
CA PHE A 62 3.78 8.32 -1.14
C PHE A 62 4.85 8.08 -0.06
N ASN A 63 5.50 9.18 0.33
CA ASN A 63 6.51 9.24 1.40
C ASN A 63 5.86 9.21 2.79
N VAL A 64 5.23 8.09 3.14
CA VAL A 64 4.57 7.90 4.44
C VAL A 64 4.69 6.45 4.91
N GLY A 65 5.04 6.28 6.18
CA GLY A 65 5.24 4.98 6.84
C GLY A 65 4.30 4.73 8.00
N GLY A 66 4.40 3.56 8.62
CA GLY A 66 3.77 3.26 9.91
C GLY A 66 2.24 3.22 9.90
N ALA A 67 1.64 3.40 11.08
CA ALA A 67 0.19 3.41 11.27
C ALA A 67 -0.51 4.53 10.48
N GLN A 68 0.13 5.70 10.38
CA GLN A 68 -0.39 6.85 9.63
C GLN A 68 -0.50 6.59 8.13
N ALA A 69 0.39 5.78 7.54
CA ALA A 69 0.26 5.35 6.15
C ALA A 69 -1.00 4.48 5.96
N ILE A 70 -1.27 3.59 6.90
CA ILE A 70 -2.46 2.74 6.88
C ILE A 70 -3.74 3.58 7.03
N ALA A 71 -3.73 4.56 7.95
CA ALA A 71 -4.85 5.48 8.10
C ALA A 71 -5.08 6.32 6.82
N ALA A 72 -4.01 6.86 6.23
CA ALA A 72 -4.10 7.64 4.99
C ALA A 72 -4.66 6.82 3.83
N LEU A 73 -4.24 5.56 3.68
CA LEU A 73 -4.81 4.65 2.68
C LEU A 73 -6.26 4.28 2.99
N ALA A 74 -6.60 4.04 4.25
CA ALA A 74 -7.94 3.59 4.64
C ALA A 74 -9.00 4.68 4.55
N PHE A 75 -8.65 5.93 4.88
CA PHE A 75 -9.61 7.03 4.98
C PHE A 75 -9.43 8.11 3.91
N GLY A 76 -8.27 8.14 3.24
CA GLY A 76 -7.89 9.21 2.34
C GLY A 76 -7.38 10.45 3.08
N THR A 77 -6.59 11.25 2.38
CA THR A 77 -6.19 12.61 2.75
C THR A 77 -6.29 13.51 1.52
N GLU A 78 -5.89 14.78 1.64
CA GLU A 78 -5.79 15.69 0.49
C GLU A 78 -4.80 15.20 -0.58
N SER A 79 -3.82 14.38 -0.20
CA SER A 79 -2.78 13.86 -1.10
C SER A 79 -2.88 12.36 -1.35
N VAL A 80 -3.26 11.57 -0.34
CA VAL A 80 -3.33 10.10 -0.44
C VAL A 80 -4.78 9.69 -0.74
N PRO A 81 -5.06 9.03 -1.86
CA PRO A 81 -6.42 8.59 -2.14
C PRO A 81 -6.83 7.46 -1.19
N LYS A 82 -8.11 7.47 -0.79
CA LYS A 82 -8.72 6.32 -0.13
C LYS A 82 -8.69 5.11 -1.06
N VAL A 83 -8.35 3.94 -0.51
CA VAL A 83 -8.37 2.66 -1.22
C VAL A 83 -9.36 1.68 -0.60
N ASP A 84 -9.84 0.72 -1.41
CA ASP A 84 -10.79 -0.29 -0.96
C ASP A 84 -10.09 -1.41 -0.16
N LYS A 85 -8.82 -1.71 -0.48
CA LYS A 85 -8.07 -2.79 0.16
C LYS A 85 -6.59 -2.45 0.34
N ILE A 86 -6.02 -2.80 1.50
CA ILE A 86 -4.62 -2.54 1.85
C ILE A 86 -3.85 -3.86 2.03
N PHE A 87 -2.70 -3.98 1.37
CA PHE A 87 -1.80 -5.13 1.42
C PHE A 87 -0.43 -4.79 1.99
N GLY A 88 0.35 -5.81 2.31
CA GLY A 88 1.77 -5.70 2.65
C GLY A 88 2.10 -5.83 4.14
N PRO A 89 3.27 -6.39 4.49
CA PRO A 89 3.65 -6.62 5.89
C PRO A 89 4.08 -5.32 6.58
N GLY A 90 4.05 -5.29 7.91
CA GLY A 90 4.61 -4.18 8.67
C GLY A 90 4.89 -4.52 10.12
N ASN A 91 5.42 -3.55 10.86
CA ASN A 91 5.69 -3.69 12.28
C ASN A 91 4.39 -3.73 13.10
N ALA A 92 4.51 -3.85 14.43
CA ALA A 92 3.35 -3.92 15.33
C ALA A 92 2.35 -2.78 15.13
N PHE A 93 2.82 -1.55 14.89
CA PHE A 93 1.94 -0.39 14.66
C PHE A 93 1.16 -0.50 13.34
N VAL A 94 1.81 -0.95 12.27
CA VAL A 94 1.14 -1.18 10.98
C VAL A 94 0.11 -2.29 11.10
N THR A 95 0.48 -3.40 11.74
CA THR A 95 -0.41 -4.55 11.94
C THR A 95 -1.63 -4.16 12.79
N GLU A 96 -1.44 -3.43 13.88
CA GLU A 96 -2.54 -2.96 14.71
C GLU A 96 -3.42 -1.92 13.98
N ALA A 97 -2.81 -1.00 13.23
CA ALA A 97 -3.57 -0.05 12.41
C ALA A 97 -4.45 -0.78 11.37
N LYS A 98 -3.89 -1.80 10.70
CA LYS A 98 -4.65 -2.66 9.77
C LYS A 98 -5.82 -3.35 10.46
N ARG A 99 -5.60 -3.88 11.67
CA ARG A 99 -6.65 -4.51 12.47
C ARG A 99 -7.77 -3.52 12.83
N GLN A 100 -7.43 -2.28 13.19
CA GLN A 100 -8.43 -1.27 13.54
C GLN A 100 -9.23 -0.81 12.33
N VAL A 101 -8.58 -0.52 11.19
CA VAL A 101 -9.31 -0.04 10.00
C VAL A 101 -10.19 -1.12 9.39
N SER A 102 -9.82 -2.40 9.47
CA SER A 102 -10.66 -3.50 8.96
C SER A 102 -11.96 -3.71 9.74
N GLN A 103 -12.00 -3.25 10.99
CA GLN A 103 -13.17 -3.35 11.87
C GLN A 103 -14.14 -2.17 11.68
N ARG A 104 -13.77 -1.15 10.91
CA ARG A 104 -14.60 0.02 10.68
C ARG A 104 -15.41 -0.13 9.40
N LEU A 105 -16.67 0.33 9.44
CA LEU A 105 -17.56 0.34 8.28
C LEU A 105 -17.03 1.20 7.13
N ASP A 106 -16.33 2.29 7.47
CA ASP A 106 -15.73 3.24 6.53
C ASP A 106 -14.26 2.96 6.24
N GLY A 107 -13.67 1.90 6.81
CA GLY A 107 -12.27 1.54 6.61
C GLY A 107 -12.02 0.66 5.38
N ALA A 108 -10.75 0.46 5.06
CA ALA A 108 -10.34 -0.43 3.98
C ALA A 108 -10.29 -1.89 4.44
N ALA A 109 -10.60 -2.81 3.52
CA ALA A 109 -10.35 -4.23 3.73
C ALA A 109 -8.84 -4.50 3.82
N ILE A 110 -8.44 -5.59 4.49
CA ILE A 110 -7.04 -5.98 4.63
C ILE A 110 -6.79 -7.31 3.91
N GLY A 111 -5.62 -7.44 3.30
CA GLY A 111 -5.13 -8.69 2.72
C GLY A 111 -3.63 -8.84 2.80
#